data_AF-V9KSD0-F1
#
_entry.id   AF-V9KSD0-F1
#
_cell.length_a   1.000
_cell.length_b   1.000
_cell.length_c   1.000
_cell.angle_alpha   90.00
_cell.angle_beta   90.00
_cell.angle_gamma   90.00
#
_symmetry.space_group_name_H-M   'P 1'
#
loop_
_entity.id
_entity.type
_entity.pdbx_description
1 polymer ?
#
loop_
_entity_poly.entity_id
_entity_poly.type
_entity_poly.pdbx_seq_one_letter_code
_entity_poly.pdbx_strand_id
1 'polypeptide(L)'
;ILMLCSSVECSGINVCNLLSQAVVVTDGERILGLGDLGVYGMGIPVGKLCLYTACAGIKPQMCLPVCIDVGTDNKDLLKDPFYLGLYQKRDRSQRYYDLIDEFMEAITDKYGQGTLIQFEDFGNHNAFTFLKKYREKYCTFNDDIQGTAAVALAGLLSARRVINKPISEHCFLFLGAGEAALGIANLIVMAMKETGVPQEEAQRKIWMFDKDGLLVLGRSEGIQSDQESFAQPSPNRQAKTFLDAVNIIRPTAIIGVAGAGRLFTREVISAMGTINERPIIFALSNPTTKAECSAEDAYTITEGKCLFASGSPFDPVTLPDGRTFKSGQGNNAYIFPGVALGVISSKARHISDEVFLEASKTLAEQVTDKELEEGGLYPHMSNIHEVSIRIAVKVAEFLYSNKMAFQYPEPKNKEEYIRRKLWRTDYESFLPDVYDWPESVTKMTNN
;
A
#
# COMPACT_ATOMS: atom_id res chain seq x y z
N ILE A 1 19.01 7.83 6.44
CA ILE A 1 19.89 7.50 7.59
C ILE A 1 20.12 6.00 7.59
N LEU A 2 21.38 5.56 7.58
CA LEU A 2 21.71 4.19 7.94
C LEU A 2 21.82 4.13 9.47
N MET A 3 21.03 3.27 10.12
CA MET A 3 21.24 2.94 11.52
C MET A 3 22.01 1.62 11.59
N LEU A 4 23.29 1.71 12.00
CA LEU A 4 24.26 0.61 12.02
C LEU A 4 24.61 0.13 13.45
N CYS A 5 23.82 0.48 14.46
CA CYS A 5 24.17 0.22 15.86
C CYS A 5 23.04 -0.37 16.69
N SER A 6 23.42 -0.97 17.81
CA SER A 6 22.54 -1.51 18.86
C SER A 6 21.81 -0.44 19.69
N SER A 7 21.96 0.85 19.34
CA SER A 7 21.14 1.94 19.87
C SER A 7 21.07 3.14 18.92
N VAL A 8 19.89 3.76 18.87
CA VAL A 8 19.54 4.96 18.11
C VAL A 8 20.12 6.22 18.77
N GLU A 9 20.19 6.25 20.10
CA GLU A 9 20.80 7.36 20.84
C GLU A 9 22.29 7.55 20.51
N CYS A 10 23.05 6.45 20.37
CA CYS A 10 24.50 6.51 20.09
C CYS A 10 24.83 6.87 18.64
N SER A 11 23.95 6.56 17.69
CA SER A 11 24.17 6.89 16.28
C SER A 11 23.92 8.39 16.01
N GLY A 12 23.07 9.02 16.83
CA GLY A 12 22.63 10.39 16.67
C GLY A 12 21.83 10.53 15.37
N ILE A 13 20.58 10.99 15.44
CA ILE A 13 19.89 11.43 14.22
C ILE A 13 20.57 12.72 13.74
N ASN A 14 21.77 12.62 13.15
CA ASN A 14 22.56 13.70 12.57
C ASN A 14 21.98 14.08 11.20
N VAL A 15 20.70 14.43 11.19
CA VAL A 15 20.01 14.98 10.03
C VAL A 15 19.95 16.48 10.22
N CYS A 16 20.35 17.22 9.19
CA CYS A 16 20.29 18.69 9.15
C CYS A 16 18.85 19.26 9.23
N ASN A 17 17.85 18.39 9.34
CA ASN A 17 16.45 18.72 9.17
C ASN A 17 15.72 18.60 10.50
N LEU A 18 15.23 19.73 11.01
CA LEU A 18 14.63 19.85 12.34
C LEU A 18 13.13 19.53 12.36
N LEU A 19 12.49 19.29 11.20
CA LEU A 19 11.02 19.26 11.06
C LEU A 19 10.50 18.12 10.17
N SER A 20 11.09 16.93 10.24
CA SER A 20 10.58 15.76 9.51
C SER A 20 9.14 15.44 9.93
N GLN A 21 8.24 15.20 8.97
CA GLN A 21 6.83 14.83 9.21
C GLN A 21 6.46 13.48 8.60
N ALA A 22 7.28 12.95 7.70
CA ALA A 22 7.09 11.64 7.07
C ALA A 22 8.41 10.85 7.10
N VAL A 23 8.37 9.67 7.68
CA VAL A 23 9.48 8.72 7.75
C VAL A 23 9.05 7.46 7.01
N VAL A 24 9.86 6.99 6.06
CA VAL A 24 9.70 5.64 5.50
C VAL A 24 10.87 4.81 6.00
N VAL A 25 10.58 3.68 6.62
CA VAL A 25 11.57 2.79 7.21
C VAL A 25 11.46 1.40 6.61
N THR A 26 12.61 0.77 6.40
CA THR A 26 12.75 -0.64 6.00
C THR A 26 13.89 -1.30 6.78
N ASP A 27 13.89 -2.62 6.89
CA ASP A 27 15.05 -3.42 7.28
C ASP A 27 15.65 -4.23 6.11
N GLY A 28 15.09 -4.06 4.91
CA GLY A 28 15.55 -4.70 3.68
C GLY A 28 15.38 -6.22 3.62
N GLU A 29 14.62 -6.84 4.54
CA GLU A 29 14.46 -8.30 4.59
C GLU A 29 13.64 -8.83 3.41
N ARG A 30 12.67 -8.06 2.92
CA ARG A 30 11.73 -8.52 1.90
C ARG A 30 11.49 -7.46 0.83
N ILE A 31 12.56 -7.01 0.17
CA ILE A 31 12.42 -6.12 -0.98
C ILE A 31 11.58 -6.81 -2.07
N LEU A 32 10.47 -6.18 -2.47
CA LEU A 32 9.45 -6.81 -3.29
C LEU A 32 10.01 -7.44 -4.58
N GLY A 33 9.88 -8.76 -4.70
CA GLY A 33 10.35 -9.54 -5.84
C GLY A 33 11.85 -9.85 -5.88
N LEU A 34 12.64 -9.29 -4.95
CA LEU A 34 14.10 -9.46 -4.87
C LEU A 34 14.55 -10.16 -3.57
N GLY A 35 13.75 -10.12 -2.51
CA GLY A 35 14.03 -10.75 -1.23
C GLY A 35 14.96 -9.93 -0.34
N ASP A 36 15.81 -10.60 0.43
CA ASP A 36 16.71 -9.95 1.39
C ASP A 36 17.88 -9.26 0.67
N LEU A 37 17.87 -7.91 0.68
CA LEU A 37 18.94 -7.08 0.15
C LEU A 37 19.73 -6.35 1.25
N GLY A 38 19.43 -6.65 2.53
CA GLY A 38 20.04 -5.97 3.67
C GLY A 38 20.00 -4.45 3.51
N VAL A 39 21.15 -3.80 3.73
CA VAL A 39 21.24 -2.34 3.65
C VAL A 39 21.08 -1.76 2.24
N TYR A 40 21.25 -2.57 1.18
CA TYR A 40 20.95 -2.13 -0.19
C TYR A 40 19.45 -1.86 -0.39
N GLY A 41 18.59 -2.29 0.53
CA GLY A 41 17.18 -1.91 0.60
C GLY A 41 16.92 -0.41 0.80
N MET A 42 17.91 0.39 1.21
CA MET A 42 17.77 1.85 1.41
C MET A 42 17.15 2.60 0.21
N GLY A 43 17.35 2.10 -1.01
CA GLY A 43 16.74 2.68 -2.20
C GLY A 43 15.20 2.73 -2.17
N ILE A 44 14.57 1.81 -1.44
CA ILE A 44 13.10 1.71 -1.35
C ILE A 44 12.50 2.89 -0.58
N PRO A 45 12.91 3.18 0.69
CA PRO A 45 12.47 4.40 1.38
C PRO A 45 12.70 5.68 0.59
N VAL A 46 13.84 5.79 -0.09
CA VAL A 46 14.16 6.96 -0.94
C VAL A 46 13.15 7.08 -2.07
N GLY A 47 12.92 6.01 -2.83
CA GLY A 47 11.95 5.99 -3.93
C GLY A 47 10.52 6.28 -3.48
N LYS A 48 10.07 5.69 -2.37
CA LYS A 48 8.75 5.96 -1.79
C LYS A 48 8.58 7.43 -1.45
N LEU A 49 9.57 8.06 -0.79
CA LEU A 49 9.50 9.48 -0.44
C LEU A 49 9.61 10.42 -1.65
N CYS A 50 10.27 10.00 -2.73
CA CYS A 50 10.18 10.70 -4.01
C CYS A 50 8.73 10.70 -4.53
N LEU A 51 8.01 9.58 -4.41
CA LEU A 51 6.59 9.49 -4.79
C LEU A 51 5.65 10.25 -3.83
N TYR A 52 5.96 10.32 -2.52
CA TYR A 52 5.25 11.24 -1.60
C TYR A 52 5.27 12.68 -2.14
N THR A 53 6.42 13.11 -2.66
CA THR A 53 6.60 14.46 -3.21
C THR A 53 5.96 14.59 -4.59
N ALA A 54 6.29 13.69 -5.52
CA ALA A 54 5.84 13.78 -6.91
C ALA A 54 4.33 13.55 -7.07
N CYS A 55 3.76 12.62 -6.29
CA CYS A 55 2.35 12.25 -6.38
C CYS A 55 1.44 13.04 -5.44
N ALA A 56 1.93 13.56 -4.31
CA ALA A 56 1.06 14.28 -3.36
C ALA A 56 1.58 15.66 -2.96
N GLY A 57 2.69 16.13 -3.52
CA GLY A 57 3.23 17.44 -3.17
C GLY A 57 3.67 17.54 -1.70
N ILE A 58 4.00 16.43 -1.03
CA ILE A 58 4.61 16.50 0.30
C ILE A 58 6.00 17.10 0.15
N LYS A 59 6.35 18.06 1.01
CA LYS A 59 7.63 18.77 0.89
C LYS A 59 8.79 17.78 1.10
N PRO A 60 9.79 17.73 0.19
CA PRO A 60 10.90 16.79 0.31
C PRO A 60 11.73 17.05 1.58
N GLN A 61 11.78 18.31 2.02
CA GLN A 61 12.37 18.73 3.29
C GLN A 61 11.57 18.26 4.53
N MET A 62 10.49 17.50 4.40
CA MET A 62 9.77 16.90 5.53
C MET A 62 9.89 15.37 5.53
N CYS A 63 10.63 14.82 4.57
CA CYS A 63 10.73 13.39 4.32
C CYS A 63 12.06 12.84 4.84
N LEU A 64 12.02 11.69 5.50
CA LEU A 64 13.20 11.03 6.05
C LEU A 64 13.24 9.53 5.69
N PRO A 65 14.13 9.10 4.77
CA PRO A 65 14.33 7.68 4.48
C PRO A 65 15.24 7.03 5.53
N VAL A 66 14.83 5.87 6.05
CA VAL A 66 15.56 5.11 7.06
C VAL A 66 15.71 3.65 6.63
N CYS A 67 16.89 3.09 6.84
CA CYS A 67 17.15 1.66 6.75
C CYS A 67 17.76 1.21 8.08
N ILE A 68 17.13 0.22 8.71
CA ILE A 68 17.62 -0.39 9.95
C ILE A 68 18.38 -1.66 9.57
N ASP A 69 19.71 -1.60 9.65
CA ASP A 69 20.56 -2.74 9.29
C ASP A 69 20.84 -3.61 10.53
N VAL A 70 20.22 -4.78 10.58
CA VAL A 70 20.46 -5.80 11.61
C VAL A 70 21.20 -7.03 11.07
N GLY A 71 21.85 -6.89 9.92
CA GLY A 71 22.45 -7.97 9.15
C GLY A 71 21.57 -8.41 7.97
N THR A 72 22.04 -9.42 7.25
CA THR A 72 21.33 -10.02 6.11
C THR A 72 21.52 -11.54 6.11
N ASP A 73 20.49 -12.28 5.75
CA ASP A 73 20.57 -13.73 5.54
C ASP A 73 20.97 -14.08 4.10
N ASN A 74 21.18 -13.07 3.25
CA ASN A 74 21.64 -13.23 1.88
C ASN A 74 23.12 -13.63 1.83
N LYS A 75 23.37 -14.90 1.52
CA LYS A 75 24.72 -15.50 1.47
C LYS A 75 25.62 -14.89 0.40
N ASP A 76 25.06 -14.32 -0.66
CA ASP A 76 25.83 -13.70 -1.73
C ASP A 76 26.33 -12.33 -1.28
N LEU A 77 25.47 -11.54 -0.62
CA LEU A 77 25.87 -10.27 -0.01
C LEU A 77 26.90 -10.46 1.11
N LEU A 78 26.76 -11.48 1.95
CA LEU A 78 27.75 -11.78 3.00
C LEU A 78 29.14 -12.17 2.47
N LYS A 79 29.27 -12.51 1.18
CA LYS A 79 30.54 -12.82 0.52
C LYS A 79 31.02 -11.69 -0.37
N ASP A 80 30.16 -10.74 -0.70
CA ASP A 80 30.46 -9.63 -1.58
C ASP A 80 31.36 -8.62 -0.85
N PRO A 81 32.63 -8.41 -1.27
CA PRO A 81 33.51 -7.45 -0.62
C PRO A 81 33.06 -5.99 -0.78
N PHE A 82 32.08 -5.72 -1.65
CA PHE A 82 31.49 -4.40 -1.83
C PHE A 82 30.22 -4.18 -1.00
N TYR A 83 29.73 -5.19 -0.27
CA TYR A 83 28.55 -5.02 0.59
C TYR A 83 28.81 -3.97 1.66
N LEU A 84 27.91 -2.99 1.76
CA LEU A 84 28.03 -1.82 2.63
C LEU A 84 27.45 -2.02 4.03
N GLY A 85 26.74 -3.14 4.26
CA GLY A 85 26.03 -3.39 5.51
C GLY A 85 26.82 -4.24 6.49
N LEU A 86 26.13 -4.70 7.53
CA LEU A 86 26.72 -5.59 8.53
C LEU A 86 26.96 -6.99 7.97
N TYR A 87 28.21 -7.47 8.05
CA TYR A 87 28.62 -8.84 7.65
C TYR A 87 28.23 -9.89 8.71
N GLN A 88 26.94 -9.97 9.00
CA GLN A 88 26.36 -10.92 9.93
C GLN A 88 24.96 -11.33 9.46
N LYS A 89 24.50 -12.48 9.94
CA LYS A 89 23.09 -12.88 9.78
C LYS A 89 22.17 -11.93 10.53
N ARG A 90 20.90 -11.88 10.12
CA ARG A 90 19.88 -11.05 10.77
C ARG A 90 19.76 -11.39 12.24
N ASP A 91 19.82 -10.37 13.10
CA ASP A 91 19.45 -10.52 14.52
C ASP A 91 17.92 -10.72 14.61
N ARG A 92 17.51 -11.85 15.17
CA ARG A 92 16.09 -12.21 15.40
C ARG A 92 15.77 -12.31 16.90
N SER A 93 16.70 -11.90 17.76
CA SER A 93 16.54 -11.89 19.20
C SER A 93 15.70 -10.70 19.66
N GLN A 94 15.40 -10.65 20.96
CA GLN A 94 14.71 -9.53 21.59
C GLN A 94 15.38 -8.18 21.30
N ARG A 95 16.71 -8.16 21.08
CA ARG A 95 17.47 -6.95 20.78
C ARG A 95 16.99 -6.23 19.50
N TYR A 96 16.53 -6.98 18.50
CA TYR A 96 15.96 -6.38 17.29
C TYR A 96 14.65 -5.66 17.62
N TYR A 97 13.77 -6.29 18.40
CA TYR A 97 12.50 -5.68 18.81
C TYR A 97 12.71 -4.45 19.69
N ASP A 98 13.68 -4.51 20.62
CA ASP A 98 14.07 -3.38 21.48
C ASP A 98 14.63 -2.21 20.64
N LEU A 99 15.41 -2.51 19.60
CA LEU A 99 15.91 -1.49 18.66
C LEU A 99 14.77 -0.80 17.90
N ILE A 100 13.75 -1.54 17.45
CA ILE A 100 12.58 -0.94 16.80
C ILE A 100 11.78 -0.10 17.80
N ASP A 101 11.62 -0.55 19.05
CA ASP A 101 10.98 0.26 20.10
C ASP A 101 11.70 1.60 20.30
N GLU A 102 13.03 1.54 20.48
CA GLU A 102 13.88 2.73 20.62
C GLU A 102 13.78 3.64 19.40
N PHE A 103 13.75 3.08 18.19
CA PHE A 103 13.57 3.85 16.95
C PHE A 103 12.24 4.62 16.94
N MET A 104 11.13 3.97 17.28
CA MET A 104 9.81 4.62 17.29
C MET A 104 9.77 5.76 18.32
N GLU A 105 10.35 5.54 19.50
CA GLU A 105 10.44 6.54 20.57
C GLU A 105 11.34 7.71 20.15
N ALA A 106 12.56 7.44 19.67
CA ALA A 106 13.49 8.49 19.24
C ALA A 106 12.95 9.37 18.10
N ILE A 107 12.23 8.79 17.14
CA ILE A 107 11.60 9.55 16.05
C ILE A 107 10.52 10.49 16.60
N THR A 108 9.65 10.00 17.49
CA THR A 108 8.55 10.81 18.01
C THR A 108 8.98 11.81 19.08
N ASP A 109 10.01 11.51 19.87
CA ASP A 109 10.62 12.46 20.79
C ASP A 109 11.28 13.63 20.05
N LYS A 110 11.95 13.34 18.93
CA LYS A 110 12.65 14.35 18.15
C LYS A 110 11.72 15.20 17.28
N TYR A 111 10.77 14.58 16.58
CA TYR A 111 9.95 15.24 15.55
C TYR A 111 8.48 15.45 15.96
N GLY A 112 8.06 14.82 17.06
CA GLY A 112 6.72 14.93 17.64
C GLY A 112 5.83 13.73 17.34
N GLN A 113 4.81 13.52 18.18
CA GLN A 113 3.87 12.39 18.12
C GLN A 113 3.06 12.29 16.81
N GLY A 114 2.91 13.41 16.09
CA GLY A 114 2.22 13.45 14.80
C GLY A 114 3.10 13.10 13.60
N THR A 115 4.35 12.68 13.83
CA THR A 115 5.25 12.24 12.75
C THR A 115 4.75 10.94 12.16
N LEU A 116 4.48 10.94 10.86
CA LEU A 116 4.09 9.75 10.14
C LEU A 116 5.29 8.79 9.99
N ILE A 117 5.10 7.53 10.37
CA ILE A 117 6.08 6.45 10.18
C ILE A 117 5.45 5.36 9.30
N GLN A 118 5.97 5.18 8.10
CA GLN A 118 5.55 4.10 7.19
C GLN A 118 6.58 2.97 7.24
N PHE A 119 6.12 1.76 7.57
CA PHE A 119 6.90 0.53 7.42
C PHE A 119 6.79 0.02 5.97
N GLU A 120 7.91 -0.45 5.42
CA GLU A 120 8.03 -0.91 4.04
C GLU A 120 9.03 -2.08 3.93
N ASP A 121 8.67 -3.12 3.17
CA ASP A 121 9.52 -4.25 2.80
C ASP A 121 10.17 -5.01 3.98
N PHE A 122 9.46 -5.10 5.11
CA PHE A 122 9.85 -5.94 6.25
C PHE A 122 9.51 -7.42 6.00
N GLY A 123 10.18 -8.34 6.69
CA GLY A 123 9.80 -9.75 6.66
C GLY A 123 8.37 -9.99 7.19
N ASN A 124 7.63 -10.93 6.57
CA ASN A 124 6.22 -11.25 6.86
C ASN A 124 5.82 -11.23 8.34
N HIS A 125 6.61 -11.93 9.17
CA HIS A 125 6.32 -12.02 10.60
C HIS A 125 6.48 -10.66 11.32
N ASN A 126 7.53 -9.92 10.97
CA ASN A 126 7.88 -8.65 11.58
C ASN A 126 6.91 -7.55 11.17
N ALA A 127 6.50 -7.50 9.89
CA ALA A 127 5.56 -6.50 9.40
C ALA A 127 4.23 -6.52 10.17
N PHE A 128 3.61 -7.70 10.34
CA PHE A 128 2.39 -7.84 11.14
C PHE A 128 2.61 -7.53 12.61
N THR A 129 3.70 -8.05 13.19
CA THR A 129 4.03 -7.86 14.60
C THR A 129 4.18 -6.37 14.92
N PHE A 130 4.95 -5.63 14.12
CA PHE A 130 5.16 -4.20 14.31
C PHE A 130 3.91 -3.38 14.02
N LEU A 131 3.17 -3.69 12.96
CA LEU A 131 1.91 -2.99 12.69
C LEU A 131 0.95 -3.15 13.87
N LYS A 132 0.74 -4.37 14.37
CA LYS A 132 -0.14 -4.64 15.51
C LYS A 132 0.33 -3.94 16.78
N LYS A 133 1.64 -3.93 17.04
CA LYS A 133 2.24 -3.32 18.23
C LYS A 133 2.14 -1.79 18.23
N TYR A 134 2.34 -1.15 17.08
CA TYR A 134 2.55 0.30 17.01
C TYR A 134 1.35 1.11 16.52
N ARG A 135 0.40 0.52 15.80
CA ARG A 135 -0.75 1.24 15.19
C ARG A 135 -1.58 2.08 16.18
N GLU A 136 -1.74 1.60 17.42
CA GLU A 136 -2.48 2.32 18.47
C GLU A 136 -1.62 3.26 19.32
N LYS A 137 -0.28 3.26 19.15
CA LYS A 137 0.65 4.11 19.92
C LYS A 137 1.23 5.25 19.07
N TYR A 138 1.43 5.03 17.78
CA TYR A 138 2.11 5.97 16.88
C TYR A 138 1.27 6.28 15.63
N CYS A 139 1.63 7.37 14.94
CA CYS A 139 1.06 7.69 13.64
C CYS A 139 1.75 6.84 12.57
N THR A 140 1.35 5.56 12.48
CA THR A 140 2.06 4.57 11.68
C THR A 140 1.12 3.72 10.84
N PHE A 141 1.63 3.26 9.69
CA PHE A 141 0.99 2.22 8.88
C PHE A 141 2.06 1.39 8.16
N ASN A 142 1.66 0.27 7.56
CA ASN A 142 2.51 -0.52 6.68
C ASN A 142 1.89 -0.53 5.26
N ASP A 143 2.65 -0.11 4.25
CA ASP A 143 2.11 0.03 2.89
C ASP A 143 1.88 -1.33 2.21
N ASP A 144 2.74 -2.31 2.46
CA ASP A 144 2.63 -3.67 1.92
C ASP A 144 1.35 -4.38 2.38
N ILE A 145 0.90 -4.09 3.61
CA ILE A 145 -0.35 -4.61 4.19
C ILE A 145 -1.52 -3.69 3.84
N GLN A 146 -1.51 -2.45 4.32
CA GLN A 146 -2.68 -1.57 4.30
C GLN A 146 -2.81 -0.77 2.99
N GLY A 147 -1.69 -0.35 2.39
CA GLY A 147 -1.68 0.30 1.08
C GLY A 147 -2.11 -0.63 -0.04
N THR A 148 -1.56 -1.85 -0.06
CA THR A 148 -1.96 -2.92 -0.99
C THR A 148 -3.43 -3.30 -0.82
N ALA A 149 -3.91 -3.39 0.44
CA ALA A 149 -5.31 -3.62 0.74
C ALA A 149 -6.21 -2.56 0.10
N ALA A 150 -5.84 -1.30 0.28
CA ALA A 150 -6.65 -0.18 -0.18
C ALA A 150 -6.72 -0.10 -1.71
N VAL A 151 -5.57 -0.24 -2.39
CA VAL A 151 -5.57 -0.19 -3.85
C VAL A 151 -6.33 -1.38 -4.45
N ALA A 152 -6.17 -2.60 -3.92
CA ALA A 152 -6.91 -3.75 -4.40
C ALA A 152 -8.43 -3.58 -4.19
N LEU A 153 -8.84 -3.09 -3.01
CA LEU A 153 -10.25 -2.82 -2.76
C LEU A 153 -10.79 -1.74 -3.71
N ALA A 154 -10.03 -0.68 -3.98
CA ALA A 154 -10.44 0.34 -4.96
C ALA A 154 -10.71 -0.28 -6.35
N GLY A 155 -9.82 -1.16 -6.82
CA GLY A 155 -10.04 -1.89 -8.07
C GLY A 155 -11.30 -2.76 -8.05
N LEU A 156 -11.59 -3.43 -6.92
CA LEU A 156 -12.82 -4.21 -6.74
C LEU A 156 -14.08 -3.32 -6.74
N LEU A 157 -14.03 -2.15 -6.12
CA LEU A 157 -15.12 -1.18 -6.11
C LEU A 157 -15.37 -0.59 -7.51
N SER A 158 -14.31 -0.35 -8.29
CA SER A 158 -14.42 0.00 -9.72
C SER A 158 -15.04 -1.13 -10.52
N ALA A 159 -14.61 -2.38 -10.31
CA ALA A 159 -15.16 -3.55 -10.99
C ALA A 159 -16.66 -3.74 -10.71
N ARG A 160 -17.10 -3.45 -9.47
CA ARG A 160 -18.53 -3.44 -9.11
C ARG A 160 -19.37 -2.52 -9.99
N ARG A 161 -18.85 -1.37 -10.44
CA ARG A 161 -19.61 -0.46 -11.34
C ARG A 161 -19.90 -1.10 -12.69
N VAL A 162 -19.05 -2.03 -13.14
CA VAL A 162 -19.22 -2.75 -14.40
C VAL A 162 -20.11 -3.99 -14.23
N ILE A 163 -19.93 -4.74 -13.14
CA ILE A 163 -20.70 -5.97 -12.87
C ILE A 163 -22.11 -5.66 -12.35
N ASN A 164 -22.31 -4.49 -11.75
CA ASN A 164 -23.53 -4.07 -11.06
C ASN A 164 -23.97 -5.06 -9.97
N LYS A 165 -23.00 -5.56 -9.19
CA LYS A 165 -23.23 -6.40 -8.01
C LYS A 165 -22.57 -5.80 -6.77
N PRO A 166 -23.21 -5.86 -5.59
CA PRO A 166 -22.60 -5.38 -4.36
C PRO A 166 -21.41 -6.28 -3.99
N ILE A 167 -20.42 -5.71 -3.29
CA ILE A 167 -19.22 -6.45 -2.87
C ILE A 167 -19.56 -7.69 -2.03
N SER A 168 -20.66 -7.63 -1.28
CA SER A 168 -21.22 -8.72 -0.48
C SER A 168 -21.74 -9.90 -1.31
N GLU A 169 -21.99 -9.76 -2.61
CA GLU A 169 -22.40 -10.89 -3.47
C GLU A 169 -21.22 -11.62 -4.13
N HIS A 170 -20.01 -11.08 -3.99
CA HIS A 170 -18.81 -11.68 -4.55
C HIS A 170 -18.23 -12.77 -3.63
N CYS A 171 -17.61 -13.77 -4.26
CA CYS A 171 -16.73 -14.73 -3.61
C CYS A 171 -15.30 -14.54 -4.13
N PHE A 172 -14.35 -14.45 -3.20
CA PHE A 172 -12.96 -14.10 -3.45
C PHE A 172 -12.07 -15.31 -3.17
N LEU A 173 -11.19 -15.64 -4.11
CA LEU A 173 -10.16 -16.65 -3.93
C LEU A 173 -8.78 -16.03 -4.12
N PHE A 174 -8.00 -16.00 -3.05
CA PHE A 174 -6.64 -15.51 -3.05
C PHE A 174 -5.66 -16.63 -3.39
N LEU A 175 -4.69 -16.30 -4.25
CA LEU A 175 -3.46 -17.07 -4.40
C LEU A 175 -2.35 -16.36 -3.63
N GLY A 176 -2.00 -16.91 -2.48
CA GLY A 176 -1.21 -16.29 -1.42
C GLY A 176 -2.06 -16.09 -0.16
N ALA A 177 -1.43 -16.24 1.00
CA ALA A 177 -2.03 -16.03 2.33
C ALA A 177 -1.08 -15.25 3.27
N GLY A 178 -0.29 -14.34 2.69
CA GLY A 178 0.65 -13.47 3.42
C GLY A 178 0.07 -12.08 3.68
N GLU A 179 0.97 -11.12 3.93
CA GLU A 179 0.66 -9.70 4.24
C GLU A 179 -0.43 -9.09 3.36
N ALA A 180 -0.18 -9.04 2.06
CA ALA A 180 -1.12 -8.45 1.10
C ALA A 180 -2.47 -9.18 1.10
N ALA A 181 -2.49 -10.51 1.13
CA ALA A 181 -3.73 -11.28 1.10
C ALA A 181 -4.62 -10.98 2.32
N LEU A 182 -4.03 -11.01 3.52
CA LEU A 182 -4.74 -10.75 4.77
C LEU A 182 -5.17 -9.29 4.88
N GLY A 183 -4.33 -8.34 4.45
CA GLY A 183 -4.67 -6.92 4.39
C GLY A 183 -5.90 -6.68 3.49
N ILE A 184 -5.85 -7.16 2.24
CA ILE A 184 -6.96 -7.02 1.27
C ILE A 184 -8.23 -7.68 1.82
N ALA A 185 -8.12 -8.91 2.36
CA ALA A 185 -9.25 -9.65 2.90
C ALA A 185 -9.93 -8.92 4.07
N ASN A 186 -9.15 -8.37 5.01
CA ASN A 186 -9.68 -7.59 6.12
C ASN A 186 -10.43 -6.34 5.62
N LEU A 187 -9.88 -5.64 4.63
CA LEU A 187 -10.52 -4.44 4.10
C LEU A 187 -11.80 -4.75 3.30
N ILE A 188 -11.84 -5.88 2.57
CA ILE A 188 -13.08 -6.40 1.95
C ILE A 188 -14.14 -6.68 3.03
N VAL A 189 -13.76 -7.33 4.13
CA VAL A 189 -14.67 -7.59 5.26
C VAL A 189 -15.21 -6.28 5.83
N MET A 190 -14.36 -5.27 6.03
CA MET A 190 -14.78 -3.95 6.49
C MET A 190 -15.77 -3.29 5.52
N ALA A 191 -15.50 -3.34 4.22
CA ALA A 191 -16.41 -2.81 3.20
C ALA A 191 -17.78 -3.52 3.20
N MET A 192 -17.82 -4.84 3.40
CA MET A 192 -19.08 -5.58 3.54
C MET A 192 -19.82 -5.21 4.83
N LYS A 193 -19.09 -5.06 5.96
CA LYS A 193 -19.67 -4.66 7.26
C LYS A 193 -20.33 -3.28 7.20
N GLU A 194 -19.74 -2.34 6.47
CA GLU A 194 -20.33 -1.01 6.28
C GLU A 194 -21.70 -1.08 5.57
N THR A 195 -21.91 -2.08 4.71
CA THR A 195 -23.21 -2.35 4.08
C THR A 195 -24.17 -3.20 4.93
N GLY A 196 -23.79 -3.52 6.18
CA GLY A 196 -24.60 -4.26 7.13
C GLY A 196 -24.39 -5.77 7.14
N VAL A 197 -23.41 -6.30 6.40
CA VAL A 197 -23.09 -7.74 6.42
C VAL A 197 -22.37 -8.11 7.73
N PRO A 198 -22.80 -9.15 8.45
CA PRO A 198 -22.09 -9.64 9.62
C PRO A 198 -20.66 -10.08 9.29
N GLN A 199 -19.71 -9.85 10.21
CA GLN A 199 -18.30 -10.16 10.00
C GLN A 199 -18.05 -11.62 9.60
N GLU A 200 -18.69 -12.57 10.28
CA GLU A 200 -18.54 -14.00 9.98
C GLU A 200 -19.05 -14.37 8.58
N GLU A 201 -20.12 -13.72 8.12
CA GLU A 201 -20.67 -13.95 6.78
C GLU A 201 -19.73 -13.38 5.70
N ALA A 202 -19.16 -12.20 5.94
CA ALA A 202 -18.16 -11.60 5.07
C ALA A 202 -16.90 -12.48 4.98
N GLN A 203 -16.40 -12.99 6.11
CA GLN A 203 -15.24 -13.87 6.15
C GLN A 203 -15.47 -15.18 5.37
N ARG A 204 -16.67 -15.77 5.43
CA ARG A 204 -17.04 -16.99 4.67
C ARG A 204 -17.00 -16.83 3.14
N LYS A 205 -16.98 -15.59 2.63
CA LYS A 205 -16.88 -15.31 1.18
C LYS A 205 -15.43 -15.27 0.69
N ILE A 206 -14.46 -15.35 1.59
CA ILE A 206 -13.03 -15.18 1.30
C ILE A 206 -12.29 -16.49 1.52
N TRP A 207 -11.63 -16.98 0.47
CA TRP A 207 -10.83 -18.20 0.47
C TRP A 207 -9.38 -17.86 0.16
N MET A 208 -8.43 -18.58 0.76
CA MET A 208 -7.01 -18.38 0.53
C MET A 208 -6.33 -19.70 0.17
N PHE A 209 -5.37 -19.64 -0.75
CA PHE A 209 -4.57 -20.78 -1.18
C PHE A 209 -3.09 -20.40 -1.08
N ASP A 210 -2.31 -21.06 -0.22
CA ASP A 210 -0.88 -20.82 -0.05
C ASP A 210 -0.04 -21.96 -0.64
N LYS A 211 1.27 -21.97 -0.34
CA LYS A 211 2.21 -23.00 -0.80
C LYS A 211 1.84 -24.41 -0.32
N ASP A 212 1.09 -24.51 0.77
CA ASP A 212 0.68 -25.77 1.39
C ASP A 212 -0.76 -26.17 0.96
N GLY A 213 -1.42 -25.33 0.15
CA GLY A 213 -2.72 -25.60 -0.45
C GLY A 213 -3.83 -24.67 0.05
N LEU A 214 -5.08 -25.14 -0.01
CA LEU A 214 -6.24 -24.38 0.44
C LEU A 214 -6.20 -24.20 1.97
N LEU A 215 -6.41 -22.97 2.45
CA LEU A 215 -6.44 -22.63 3.86
C LEU A 215 -7.75 -23.10 4.50
N VAL A 216 -7.74 -24.32 5.07
CA VAL A 216 -8.90 -24.95 5.71
C VAL A 216 -8.64 -25.30 7.18
N LEU A 217 -9.70 -25.27 7.99
CA LEU A 217 -9.67 -25.63 9.40
C LEU A 217 -9.14 -27.06 9.58
N GLY A 218 -8.14 -27.21 10.46
CA GLY A 218 -7.56 -28.51 10.81
C GLY A 218 -6.58 -29.10 9.79
N ARG A 219 -6.07 -28.30 8.83
CA ARG A 219 -5.01 -28.75 7.90
C ARG A 219 -3.73 -29.17 8.65
N SER A 220 -3.01 -30.17 8.13
CA SER A 220 -1.84 -30.79 8.77
C SER A 220 -0.67 -29.84 8.95
N GLU A 221 -0.51 -28.89 8.05
CA GLU A 221 0.62 -27.95 7.99
C GLU A 221 0.47 -26.82 9.02
N GLY A 222 -0.71 -26.72 9.66
CA GLY A 222 -1.04 -25.68 10.62
C GLY A 222 -1.49 -24.37 9.97
N ILE A 223 -2.10 -23.50 10.78
CA ILE A 223 -2.59 -22.18 10.37
C ILE A 223 -1.88 -21.16 11.26
N GLN A 224 -1.37 -20.08 10.67
CA GLN A 224 -0.78 -19.00 11.45
C GLN A 224 -1.89 -18.21 12.15
N SER A 225 -1.61 -17.63 13.32
CA SER A 225 -2.59 -16.88 14.10
C SER A 225 -3.33 -15.82 13.28
N ASP A 226 -2.63 -15.06 12.43
CA ASP A 226 -3.23 -14.00 11.62
C ASP A 226 -4.10 -14.55 10.47
N GLN A 227 -3.97 -15.83 10.12
CA GLN A 227 -4.73 -16.51 9.07
C GLN A 227 -6.01 -17.17 9.59
N GLU A 228 -6.14 -17.39 10.91
CA GLU A 228 -7.23 -18.18 11.52
C GLU A 228 -8.62 -17.65 11.14
N SER A 229 -8.77 -16.33 11.05
CA SER A 229 -10.04 -15.66 10.70
C SER A 229 -10.53 -15.95 9.27
N PHE A 230 -9.66 -16.47 8.40
CA PHE A 230 -9.97 -16.80 7.00
C PHE A 230 -9.83 -18.29 6.69
N ALA A 231 -9.52 -19.11 7.69
CA ALA A 231 -9.51 -20.56 7.53
C ALA A 231 -10.95 -21.08 7.38
N GLN A 232 -11.23 -21.71 6.24
CA GLN A 232 -12.58 -22.15 5.91
C GLN A 232 -12.84 -23.60 6.33
N PRO A 233 -14.11 -24.00 6.56
CA PRO A 233 -14.46 -25.41 6.63
C PRO A 233 -13.99 -26.14 5.37
N SER A 234 -13.45 -27.35 5.54
CA SER A 234 -12.98 -28.15 4.40
C SER A 234 -14.13 -28.40 3.40
N PRO A 235 -13.96 -28.09 2.11
CA PRO A 235 -14.97 -28.40 1.11
C PRO A 235 -15.15 -29.91 0.96
N ASN A 236 -16.32 -30.34 0.46
CA ASN A 236 -16.66 -31.75 0.25
C ASN A 236 -15.64 -32.52 -0.63
N ARG A 237 -14.84 -31.81 -1.43
CA ARG A 237 -13.76 -32.36 -2.24
C ARG A 237 -12.46 -31.64 -1.90
N GLN A 238 -11.39 -32.39 -1.70
CA GLN A 238 -10.08 -31.81 -1.43
C GLN A 238 -9.54 -31.12 -2.69
N ALA A 239 -9.24 -29.82 -2.58
CA ALA A 239 -8.57 -29.05 -3.64
C ALA A 239 -7.05 -29.29 -3.54
N LYS A 240 -6.46 -29.96 -4.54
CA LYS A 240 -5.02 -30.23 -4.58
C LYS A 240 -4.25 -29.15 -5.31
N THR A 241 -4.89 -28.52 -6.29
CA THR A 241 -4.33 -27.44 -7.10
C THR A 241 -5.18 -26.18 -6.98
N PHE A 242 -4.62 -25.03 -7.38
CA PHE A 242 -5.38 -23.79 -7.45
C PHE A 242 -6.56 -23.88 -8.43
N LEU A 243 -6.39 -24.61 -9.54
CA LEU A 243 -7.48 -24.89 -10.48
C LEU A 243 -8.61 -25.71 -9.84
N ASP A 244 -8.28 -26.71 -9.01
CA ASP A 244 -9.30 -27.46 -8.25
C ASP A 244 -10.07 -26.52 -7.32
N ALA A 245 -9.35 -25.63 -6.61
CA ALA A 245 -9.97 -24.65 -5.73
C ALA A 245 -10.93 -23.72 -6.51
N VAL A 246 -10.52 -23.20 -7.68
CA VAL A 246 -11.38 -22.40 -8.56
C VAL A 246 -12.63 -23.18 -8.98
N ASN A 247 -12.49 -24.44 -9.40
CA ASN A 247 -13.61 -25.26 -9.85
C ASN A 247 -14.59 -25.64 -8.72
N ILE A 248 -14.08 -25.84 -7.51
CA ILE A 248 -14.88 -26.22 -6.32
C ILE A 248 -15.58 -25.00 -5.72
N ILE A 249 -14.83 -23.92 -5.48
CA ILE A 249 -15.31 -22.70 -4.80
C ILE A 249 -16.14 -21.86 -5.76
N ARG A 250 -15.83 -21.90 -7.06
CA ARG A 250 -16.47 -21.10 -8.11
C ARG A 250 -16.44 -19.59 -7.78
N PRO A 251 -15.25 -19.02 -7.50
CA PRO A 251 -15.14 -17.63 -7.10
C PRO A 251 -15.54 -16.68 -8.23
N THR A 252 -15.99 -15.48 -7.86
CA THR A 252 -16.23 -14.39 -8.82
C THR A 252 -14.96 -13.57 -9.09
N ALA A 253 -14.02 -13.60 -8.15
CA ALA A 253 -12.76 -12.89 -8.21
C ALA A 253 -11.60 -13.78 -7.78
N ILE A 254 -10.52 -13.79 -8.57
CA ILE A 254 -9.23 -14.35 -8.16
C ILE A 254 -8.20 -13.23 -7.98
N ILE A 255 -7.47 -13.27 -6.87
CA ILE A 255 -6.50 -12.24 -6.49
C ILE A 255 -5.16 -12.90 -6.19
N GLY A 256 -4.16 -12.61 -7.03
CA GLY A 256 -2.82 -13.16 -6.94
C GLY A 256 -1.88 -12.20 -6.23
N VAL A 257 -1.28 -12.67 -5.13
CA VAL A 257 -0.34 -11.92 -4.28
C VAL A 257 0.77 -12.83 -3.73
N ALA A 258 1.10 -13.90 -4.46
CA ALA A 258 2.02 -14.95 -3.98
C ALA A 258 3.51 -14.68 -4.33
N GLY A 259 3.79 -13.76 -5.26
CA GLY A 259 5.16 -13.51 -5.74
C GLY A 259 5.76 -14.67 -6.53
N ALA A 260 4.95 -15.65 -6.95
CA ALA A 260 5.41 -16.92 -7.51
C ALA A 260 5.42 -16.96 -9.05
N GLY A 261 4.71 -16.04 -9.73
CA GLY A 261 4.66 -15.94 -11.19
C GLY A 261 3.87 -17.05 -11.88
N ARG A 262 3.11 -16.68 -12.93
CA ARG A 262 2.49 -17.60 -13.92
C ARG A 262 1.65 -18.75 -13.35
N LEU A 263 0.97 -18.53 -12.22
CA LEU A 263 0.11 -19.51 -11.57
C LEU A 263 -1.37 -19.40 -11.97
N PHE A 264 -1.79 -18.29 -12.59
CA PHE A 264 -3.08 -18.22 -13.28
C PHE A 264 -2.88 -18.78 -14.69
N THR A 265 -2.84 -20.11 -14.77
CA THR A 265 -2.65 -20.82 -16.04
C THR A 265 -3.84 -20.60 -16.99
N ARG A 266 -3.69 -21.04 -18.24
CA ARG A 266 -4.76 -20.98 -19.23
C ARG A 266 -6.04 -21.63 -18.74
N GLU A 267 -5.91 -22.76 -18.04
CA GLU A 267 -7.02 -23.53 -17.49
C GLU A 267 -7.71 -22.76 -16.36
N VAL A 268 -6.94 -22.07 -15.50
CA VAL A 268 -7.48 -21.22 -14.42
C VAL A 268 -8.27 -20.05 -14.99
N ILE A 269 -7.69 -19.32 -15.96
CA ILE A 269 -8.33 -18.16 -16.60
C ILE A 269 -9.59 -18.61 -17.36
N SER A 270 -9.51 -19.72 -18.10
CA SER A 270 -10.65 -20.30 -18.81
C SER A 270 -11.77 -20.73 -17.86
N ALA A 271 -11.42 -21.36 -16.73
CA ALA A 271 -12.40 -21.71 -15.70
C ALA A 271 -13.11 -20.47 -15.15
N MET A 272 -12.36 -19.39 -14.85
CA MET A 272 -12.96 -18.13 -14.41
C MET A 272 -13.94 -17.54 -15.43
N GLY A 273 -13.58 -17.53 -16.72
CA GLY A 273 -14.45 -17.08 -17.81
C GLY A 273 -15.66 -17.98 -18.08
N THR A 274 -15.60 -19.25 -17.68
CA THR A 274 -16.73 -20.19 -17.77
C THR A 274 -17.68 -20.02 -16.58
N ILE A 275 -17.14 -19.77 -15.39
CA ILE A 275 -17.92 -19.64 -14.15
C ILE A 275 -18.64 -18.29 -14.10
N ASN A 276 -18.04 -17.23 -14.65
CA ASN A 276 -18.50 -15.86 -14.52
C ASN A 276 -18.61 -15.18 -15.88
N GLU A 277 -19.67 -14.41 -16.09
CA GLU A 277 -19.84 -13.58 -17.29
C GLU A 277 -18.77 -12.47 -17.40
N ARG A 278 -18.41 -11.87 -16.25
CA ARG A 278 -17.36 -10.84 -16.13
C ARG A 278 -16.42 -11.22 -14.97
N PRO A 279 -15.46 -12.15 -15.16
CA PRO A 279 -14.57 -12.59 -14.08
C PRO A 279 -13.62 -11.47 -13.67
N ILE A 280 -13.41 -11.29 -12.36
CA ILE A 280 -12.37 -10.39 -11.85
C ILE A 280 -11.07 -11.19 -11.71
N ILE A 281 -9.99 -10.71 -12.34
CA ILE A 281 -8.68 -11.37 -12.33
C ILE A 281 -7.61 -10.36 -11.98
N PHE A 282 -7.11 -10.39 -10.74
CA PHE A 282 -6.08 -9.47 -10.26
C PHE A 282 -4.74 -10.20 -10.13
N ALA A 283 -3.73 -9.78 -10.91
CA ALA A 283 -2.38 -10.34 -10.88
C ALA A 283 -1.40 -9.33 -10.23
N LEU A 284 -1.44 -9.23 -8.89
CA LEU A 284 -0.84 -8.12 -8.15
C LEU A 284 0.63 -8.35 -7.77
N SER A 285 1.18 -9.53 -8.05
CA SER A 285 2.59 -9.81 -7.76
C SER A 285 3.54 -8.98 -8.64
N ASN A 286 4.61 -8.48 -8.01
CA ASN A 286 5.63 -7.64 -8.63
C ASN A 286 7.01 -8.32 -8.59
N PRO A 287 7.92 -8.00 -9.54
CA PRO A 287 7.69 -7.25 -10.79
C PRO A 287 6.93 -8.07 -11.84
N THR A 288 6.84 -7.62 -13.10
CA THR A 288 6.08 -8.29 -14.20
C THR A 288 6.42 -9.77 -14.36
N THR A 289 7.67 -10.18 -14.12
CA THR A 289 8.10 -11.59 -14.19
C THR A 289 7.48 -12.47 -13.10
N LYS A 290 6.93 -11.86 -12.03
CA LYS A 290 6.24 -12.51 -10.93
C LYS A 290 4.72 -12.38 -10.99
N ALA A 291 4.18 -11.66 -11.96
CA ALA A 291 2.73 -11.58 -12.16
C ALA A 291 2.13 -12.97 -12.42
N GLU A 292 0.95 -13.22 -11.86
CA GLU A 292 0.26 -14.51 -11.95
C GLU A 292 -0.17 -14.88 -13.37
N CYS A 293 -0.45 -13.88 -14.21
CA CYS A 293 -0.64 -13.99 -15.65
C CYS A 293 -0.35 -12.63 -16.32
N SER A 294 -0.25 -12.62 -17.64
CA SER A 294 -0.17 -11.38 -18.41
C SER A 294 -1.57 -10.81 -18.70
N ALA A 295 -1.65 -9.51 -18.98
CA ALA A 295 -2.89 -8.89 -19.48
C ALA A 295 -3.36 -9.54 -20.79
N GLU A 296 -2.42 -9.87 -21.68
CA GLU A 296 -2.67 -10.56 -22.96
C GLU A 296 -3.37 -11.90 -22.72
N ASP A 297 -2.84 -12.75 -21.85
CA ASP A 297 -3.45 -14.04 -21.51
C ASP A 297 -4.85 -13.85 -20.92
N ALA A 298 -4.98 -12.92 -19.96
CA ALA A 298 -6.25 -12.67 -19.28
C ALA A 298 -7.35 -12.23 -20.26
N TYR A 299 -7.07 -11.26 -21.14
CA TYR A 299 -8.05 -10.75 -22.10
C TYR A 299 -8.30 -11.73 -23.24
N THR A 300 -7.26 -12.32 -23.84
CA THR A 300 -7.41 -13.21 -24.99
C THR A 300 -8.14 -14.50 -24.61
N ILE A 301 -7.84 -15.11 -23.47
CA ILE A 301 -8.49 -16.36 -23.04
C ILE A 301 -9.95 -16.13 -22.62
N THR A 302 -10.25 -14.97 -22.03
CA THR A 302 -11.63 -14.63 -21.62
C THR A 302 -12.40 -13.86 -22.70
N GLU A 303 -11.85 -13.70 -23.91
CA GLU A 303 -12.49 -12.97 -25.01
C GLU A 303 -12.87 -11.52 -24.64
N GLY A 304 -12.05 -10.87 -23.81
CA GLY A 304 -12.26 -9.51 -23.32
C GLY A 304 -13.34 -9.38 -22.24
N LYS A 305 -13.81 -10.49 -21.67
CA LYS A 305 -14.83 -10.48 -20.61
C LYS A 305 -14.27 -10.12 -19.24
N CYS A 306 -13.02 -10.45 -18.97
CA CYS A 306 -12.43 -10.23 -17.65
C CYS A 306 -12.31 -8.75 -17.29
N LEU A 307 -12.33 -8.49 -15.99
CA LEU A 307 -11.92 -7.23 -15.39
C LEU A 307 -10.55 -7.45 -14.78
N PHE A 308 -9.52 -7.01 -15.50
CA PHE A 308 -8.14 -7.31 -15.19
C PHE A 308 -7.42 -6.10 -14.58
N ALA A 309 -6.65 -6.37 -13.53
CA ALA A 309 -5.69 -5.43 -12.97
C ALA A 309 -4.41 -6.16 -12.58
N SER A 310 -3.29 -5.46 -12.59
CA SER A 310 -2.00 -6.02 -12.25
C SER A 310 -1.19 -5.11 -11.32
N GLY A 311 -0.24 -5.69 -10.58
CA GLY A 311 0.68 -4.93 -9.74
C GLY A 311 1.72 -4.19 -10.58
N SER A 312 2.14 -4.80 -11.69
CA SER A 312 3.12 -4.27 -12.65
C SER A 312 2.44 -3.82 -13.95
N PRO A 313 3.02 -2.86 -14.70
CA PRO A 313 2.42 -2.37 -15.94
C PRO A 313 2.49 -3.44 -17.06
N PHE A 314 1.46 -3.44 -17.91
CA PHE A 314 1.40 -4.18 -19.15
C PHE A 314 0.99 -3.24 -20.29
N ASP A 315 1.44 -3.54 -21.50
CA ASP A 315 1.04 -2.81 -22.70
C ASP A 315 -0.46 -3.02 -23.01
N PRO A 316 -1.11 -2.08 -23.73
CA PRO A 316 -2.49 -2.26 -24.19
C PRO A 316 -2.66 -3.51 -25.04
N VAL A 317 -3.76 -4.23 -24.84
CA VAL A 317 -4.09 -5.48 -25.55
C VAL A 317 -5.19 -5.21 -26.57
N THR A 318 -4.95 -5.53 -27.84
CA THR A 318 -5.97 -5.41 -28.89
C THR A 318 -6.41 -6.79 -29.34
N LEU A 319 -7.69 -7.10 -29.16
CA LEU A 319 -8.27 -8.37 -29.54
C LEU A 319 -8.55 -8.45 -31.05
N PRO A 320 -8.72 -9.66 -31.63
CA PRO A 320 -9.03 -9.83 -33.05
C PRO A 320 -10.32 -9.14 -33.53
N ASP A 321 -11.24 -8.83 -32.61
CA ASP A 321 -12.49 -8.11 -32.91
C ASP A 321 -12.32 -6.57 -32.94
N GLY A 322 -11.10 -6.07 -32.73
CA GLY A 322 -10.75 -4.65 -32.78
C GLY A 322 -10.91 -3.89 -31.46
N ARG A 323 -11.40 -4.53 -30.38
CA ARG A 323 -11.43 -3.89 -29.06
C ARG A 323 -10.03 -3.81 -28.47
N THR A 324 -9.67 -2.64 -27.93
CA THR A 324 -8.39 -2.41 -27.23
C THR A 324 -8.63 -2.17 -25.75
N PHE A 325 -7.95 -2.94 -24.90
CA PHE A 325 -8.03 -2.86 -23.46
C PHE A 325 -6.73 -2.29 -22.87
N LYS A 326 -6.87 -1.35 -21.94
CA LYS A 326 -5.78 -0.76 -21.19
C LYS A 326 -5.92 -1.15 -19.72
N SER A 327 -5.30 -2.25 -19.34
CA SER A 327 -5.35 -2.72 -17.95
C SER A 327 -4.74 -1.71 -17.00
N GLY A 328 -5.47 -1.40 -15.92
CA GLY A 328 -4.99 -0.53 -14.86
C GLY A 328 -3.98 -1.23 -13.94
N GLN A 329 -3.10 -0.43 -13.33
CA GLN A 329 -2.12 -0.91 -12.36
C GLN A 329 -2.64 -0.70 -10.94
N GLY A 330 -2.82 -1.78 -10.17
CA GLY A 330 -3.10 -1.74 -8.74
C GLY A 330 -1.85 -1.35 -7.95
N ASN A 331 -1.37 -0.12 -8.15
CA ASN A 331 -0.14 0.39 -7.56
C ASN A 331 -0.43 1.16 -6.27
N ASN A 332 0.28 0.85 -5.19
CA ASN A 332 0.16 1.53 -3.91
C ASN A 332 0.42 3.04 -4.00
N ALA A 333 1.10 3.51 -5.06
CA ALA A 333 1.29 4.94 -5.34
C ALA A 333 -0.02 5.73 -5.46
N TYR A 334 -1.16 5.09 -5.74
CA TYR A 334 -2.45 5.77 -5.67
C TYR A 334 -2.92 6.05 -4.24
N ILE A 335 -2.41 5.34 -3.24
CA ILE A 335 -2.91 5.37 -1.86
C ILE A 335 -1.96 6.13 -0.95
N PHE A 336 -0.73 5.63 -0.76
CA PHE A 336 0.14 6.15 0.30
C PHE A 336 0.41 7.65 0.20
N PRO A 337 0.59 8.28 -0.98
CA PRO A 337 0.86 9.71 -1.04
C PRO A 337 -0.34 10.53 -0.53
N GLY A 338 -1.54 10.19 -0.97
CA GLY A 338 -2.77 10.88 -0.57
C GLY A 338 -3.13 10.66 0.90
N VAL A 339 -2.99 9.41 1.39
CA VAL A 339 -3.19 9.09 2.81
C VAL A 339 -2.21 9.87 3.67
N ALA A 340 -0.91 9.84 3.33
CA ALA A 340 0.11 10.59 4.05
C ALA A 340 -0.18 12.09 4.06
N LEU A 341 -0.54 12.67 2.91
CA LEU A 341 -0.87 14.09 2.82
C LEU A 341 -2.07 14.46 3.72
N GLY A 342 -3.13 13.64 3.75
CA GLY A 342 -4.31 13.87 4.60
C GLY A 342 -3.98 13.75 6.09
N VAL A 343 -3.24 12.70 6.47
CA VAL A 343 -2.77 12.44 7.83
C VAL A 343 -1.90 13.58 8.36
N ILE A 344 -0.88 13.98 7.59
CA ILE A 344 0.07 15.05 7.95
C ILE A 344 -0.66 16.39 8.04
N SER A 345 -1.52 16.70 7.06
CA SER A 345 -2.27 17.97 7.02
C SER A 345 -3.22 18.12 8.21
N SER A 346 -3.77 17.00 8.69
CA SER A 346 -4.69 16.91 9.83
C SER A 346 -3.97 16.71 11.16
N LYS A 347 -2.65 16.50 11.14
CA LYS A 347 -1.82 16.12 12.30
C LYS A 347 -2.38 14.92 13.07
N ALA A 348 -2.87 13.90 12.36
CA ALA A 348 -3.38 12.71 13.02
C ALA A 348 -2.28 12.05 13.88
N ARG A 349 -2.67 11.35 14.95
CA ARG A 349 -1.73 10.63 15.84
C ARG A 349 -1.78 9.12 15.66
N HIS A 350 -2.83 8.62 15.01
CA HIS A 350 -3.06 7.21 14.71
C HIS A 350 -3.77 7.10 13.37
N ILE A 351 -3.58 5.97 12.69
CA ILE A 351 -4.18 5.69 11.37
C ILE A 351 -4.94 4.38 11.48
N SER A 352 -6.27 4.47 11.50
CA SER A 352 -7.14 3.29 11.57
C SER A 352 -7.36 2.69 10.18
N ASP A 353 -7.84 1.44 10.12
CA ASP A 353 -8.09 0.77 8.82
C ASP A 353 -9.23 1.44 8.03
N GLU A 354 -10.13 2.15 8.70
CA GLU A 354 -11.17 2.97 8.07
C GLU A 354 -10.58 4.09 7.19
N VAL A 355 -9.39 4.63 7.55
CA VAL A 355 -8.70 5.61 6.70
C VAL A 355 -8.38 5.01 5.33
N PHE A 356 -7.95 3.75 5.29
CA PHE A 356 -7.65 3.03 4.06
C PHE A 356 -8.91 2.63 3.30
N LEU A 357 -10.00 2.31 4.02
CA LEU A 357 -11.31 2.10 3.41
C LEU A 357 -11.82 3.37 2.70
N GLU A 358 -11.73 4.54 3.34
CA GLU A 358 -12.10 5.82 2.73
C GLU A 358 -11.20 6.17 1.53
N ALA A 359 -9.89 5.93 1.64
CA ALA A 359 -8.96 6.10 0.53
C ALA A 359 -9.33 5.20 -0.67
N SER A 360 -9.72 3.96 -0.41
CA SER A 360 -10.13 2.99 -1.44
C SER A 360 -11.37 3.45 -2.20
N LYS A 361 -12.41 3.90 -1.48
CA LYS A 361 -13.64 4.43 -2.06
C LYS A 361 -13.35 5.68 -2.90
N THR A 362 -12.57 6.60 -2.34
CA THR A 362 -12.20 7.84 -3.01
C THR A 362 -11.46 7.56 -4.31
N LEU A 363 -10.51 6.60 -4.32
CA LEU A 363 -9.80 6.19 -5.52
C LEU A 363 -10.75 5.60 -6.58
N ALA A 364 -11.67 4.72 -6.18
CA ALA A 364 -12.65 4.12 -7.09
C ALA A 364 -13.62 5.16 -7.71
N GLU A 365 -13.94 6.23 -6.96
CA GLU A 365 -14.73 7.36 -7.45
C GLU A 365 -14.00 8.21 -8.50
N GLN A 366 -12.66 8.19 -8.52
CA GLN A 366 -11.88 8.93 -9.52
C GLN A 366 -11.83 8.24 -10.88
N VAL A 367 -12.28 6.99 -11.00
CA VAL A 367 -12.31 6.27 -12.28
C VAL A 367 -13.45 6.79 -13.14
N THR A 368 -13.15 7.27 -14.33
CA THR A 368 -14.14 7.76 -15.29
C THR A 368 -14.83 6.61 -16.02
N ASP A 369 -16.05 6.84 -16.52
CA ASP A 369 -16.76 5.82 -17.31
C ASP A 369 -15.99 5.45 -18.58
N LYS A 370 -15.28 6.41 -19.18
CA LYS A 370 -14.38 6.16 -20.32
C LYS A 370 -13.25 5.19 -19.96
N GLU A 371 -12.61 5.37 -18.81
CA GLU A 371 -11.55 4.45 -18.35
C GLU A 371 -12.10 3.04 -18.12
N LEU A 372 -13.31 2.92 -17.55
CA LEU A 372 -13.98 1.62 -17.38
C LEU A 372 -14.30 0.95 -18.73
N GLU A 373 -14.78 1.72 -19.72
CA GLU A 373 -15.05 1.24 -21.08
C GLU A 373 -13.77 0.74 -21.78
N GLU A 374 -12.62 1.39 -21.53
CA GLU A 374 -11.29 0.96 -21.98
C GLU A 374 -10.72 -0.22 -21.17
N GLY A 375 -11.45 -0.75 -20.18
CA GLY A 375 -11.04 -1.86 -19.32
C GLY A 375 -10.15 -1.47 -18.13
N GLY A 376 -9.97 -0.18 -17.88
CA GLY A 376 -9.21 0.35 -16.74
C GLY A 376 -10.02 0.35 -15.46
N LEU A 377 -9.45 -0.19 -14.36
CA LEU A 377 -10.07 -0.21 -13.03
C LEU A 377 -9.53 0.88 -12.09
N TYR A 378 -8.62 1.72 -12.58
CA TYR A 378 -7.94 2.80 -11.87
C TYR A 378 -7.85 4.03 -12.77
N PRO A 379 -7.82 5.26 -12.20
CA PRO A 379 -7.64 6.48 -12.99
C PRO A 379 -6.27 6.50 -13.66
N HIS A 380 -6.11 7.17 -14.80
CA HIS A 380 -4.81 7.32 -15.44
C HIS A 380 -3.74 7.90 -14.49
N MET A 381 -2.54 7.33 -14.53
CA MET A 381 -1.39 7.75 -13.70
C MET A 381 -1.03 9.24 -13.86
N SER A 382 -1.31 9.85 -15.03
CA SER A 382 -1.11 11.29 -15.23
C SER A 382 -1.97 12.16 -14.30
N ASN A 383 -3.06 11.61 -13.75
CA ASN A 383 -3.95 12.28 -12.81
C ASN A 383 -3.62 12.00 -11.34
N ILE A 384 -2.56 11.25 -11.04
CA ILE A 384 -2.23 10.76 -9.69
C ILE A 384 -2.09 11.89 -8.66
N HIS A 385 -1.65 13.07 -9.11
CA HIS A 385 -1.52 14.25 -8.24
C HIS A 385 -2.88 14.74 -7.73
N GLU A 386 -3.86 14.86 -8.62
CA GLU A 386 -5.21 15.26 -8.23
C GLU A 386 -5.91 14.15 -7.43
N VAL A 387 -5.70 12.88 -7.80
CA VAL A 387 -6.19 11.72 -7.03
C VAL A 387 -5.68 11.77 -5.59
N SER A 388 -4.39 12.04 -5.38
CA SER A 388 -3.80 12.13 -4.05
C SER A 388 -4.40 13.27 -3.23
N ILE A 389 -4.69 14.42 -3.85
CA ILE A 389 -5.36 15.54 -3.17
C ILE A 389 -6.79 15.16 -2.78
N ARG A 390 -7.55 14.48 -3.65
CA ARG A 390 -8.92 14.03 -3.36
C ARG A 390 -8.93 13.05 -2.19
N ILE A 391 -8.02 12.08 -2.19
CA ILE A 391 -7.82 11.16 -1.06
C ILE A 391 -7.47 11.94 0.21
N ALA A 392 -6.51 12.87 0.15
CA ALA A 392 -6.11 13.65 1.31
C ALA A 392 -7.26 14.47 1.91
N VAL A 393 -8.12 15.05 1.07
CA VAL A 393 -9.31 15.77 1.50
C VAL A 393 -10.29 14.84 2.20
N LYS A 394 -10.59 13.68 1.61
CA LYS A 394 -11.52 12.69 2.17
C LYS A 394 -11.02 12.09 3.48
N VAL A 395 -9.72 11.77 3.53
CA VAL A 395 -9.05 11.34 4.77
C VAL A 395 -9.13 12.44 5.83
N ALA A 396 -8.87 13.70 5.50
CA ALA A 396 -9.00 14.80 6.45
C ALA A 396 -10.44 14.96 6.96
N GLU A 397 -11.45 14.91 6.07
CA GLU A 397 -12.87 14.94 6.44
C GLU A 397 -13.23 13.81 7.41
N PHE A 398 -12.79 12.59 7.13
CA PHE A 398 -12.98 11.43 8.01
C PHE A 398 -12.32 11.66 9.38
N LEU A 399 -11.06 12.11 9.41
CA LEU A 399 -10.32 12.33 10.64
C LEU A 399 -10.96 13.41 11.52
N TYR A 400 -11.45 14.51 10.94
CA TYR A 400 -12.17 15.54 11.70
C TYR A 400 -13.52 15.02 12.23
N SER A 401 -14.29 14.33 11.38
CA SER A 401 -15.62 13.79 11.75
C SER A 401 -15.53 12.77 12.89
N ASN A 402 -14.45 12.00 12.94
CA ASN A 402 -14.19 10.99 13.97
C ASN A 402 -13.34 11.50 15.13
N LYS A 403 -13.08 12.81 15.22
CA LYS A 403 -12.28 13.45 16.30
C LYS A 403 -10.86 12.89 16.42
N MET A 404 -10.28 12.47 15.30
CA MET A 404 -8.91 11.94 15.18
C MET A 404 -7.91 12.99 14.67
N ALA A 405 -8.37 14.15 14.20
CA ALA A 405 -7.53 15.26 13.75
C ALA A 405 -7.04 16.13 14.93
N PHE A 406 -5.76 16.55 14.88
CA PHE A 406 -5.15 17.42 15.89
C PHE A 406 -4.68 18.78 15.34
N GLN A 407 -4.91 19.05 14.06
CA GLN A 407 -4.74 20.38 13.51
C GLN A 407 -5.94 21.26 13.89
N TYR A 408 -5.72 22.25 14.75
CA TYR A 408 -6.73 23.21 15.20
C TYR A 408 -6.32 24.66 14.93
N PRO A 409 -7.27 25.56 14.61
CA PRO A 409 -8.70 25.27 14.37
C PRO A 409 -8.91 24.42 13.10
N GLU A 410 -10.05 23.72 13.00
CA GLU A 410 -10.43 22.96 11.81
C GLU A 410 -10.53 23.90 10.59
N PRO A 411 -9.85 23.59 9.47
CA PRO A 411 -9.97 24.39 8.25
C PRO A 411 -11.41 24.40 7.72
N LYS A 412 -11.94 25.60 7.47
CA LYS A 412 -13.26 25.78 6.84
C LYS A 412 -13.33 25.12 5.46
N ASN A 413 -12.29 25.31 4.65
CA ASN A 413 -12.10 24.65 3.37
C ASN A 413 -10.84 23.77 3.42
N LYS A 414 -11.05 22.46 3.50
CA LYS A 414 -9.98 21.46 3.65
C LYS A 414 -9.16 21.31 2.37
N GLU A 415 -9.82 21.35 1.22
CA GLU A 415 -9.14 21.28 -0.09
C GLU A 415 -8.21 22.48 -0.30
N GLU A 416 -8.70 23.70 -0.07
CA GLU A 416 -7.86 24.90 -0.19
C GLU A 416 -6.70 24.89 0.80
N TYR A 417 -6.95 24.47 2.04
CA TYR A 417 -5.92 24.35 3.06
C TYR A 417 -4.82 23.34 2.67
N ILE A 418 -5.19 22.17 2.15
CA ILE A 418 -4.24 21.16 1.68
C ILE A 418 -3.45 21.70 0.48
N ARG A 419 -4.13 22.26 -0.52
CA ARG A 419 -3.49 22.79 -1.75
C ARG A 419 -2.46 23.90 -1.45
N ARG A 420 -2.70 24.75 -0.46
CA ARG A 420 -1.75 25.80 -0.03
C ARG A 420 -0.46 25.25 0.59
N LYS A 421 -0.45 24.00 1.05
CA LYS A 421 0.70 23.36 1.70
C LYS A 421 1.57 22.54 0.76
N LEU A 422 1.06 22.24 -0.44
CA LEU A 422 1.77 21.45 -1.43
C LEU A 422 3.10 22.09 -1.79
N TRP A 423 4.09 21.24 -1.99
CA TRP A 423 5.35 21.58 -2.60
C TRP A 423 5.12 22.06 -4.04
N ARG A 424 5.84 23.12 -4.41
CA ARG A 424 5.79 23.69 -5.76
C ARG A 424 7.11 23.39 -6.45
N THR A 425 7.04 23.04 -7.73
CA THR A 425 8.20 22.77 -8.57
C THR A 425 8.87 24.05 -9.08
N ASP A 426 8.18 25.19 -9.01
CA ASP A 426 8.72 26.49 -9.40
C ASP A 426 9.87 26.89 -8.47
N TYR A 427 10.90 27.52 -9.04
CA TYR A 427 11.97 28.10 -8.24
C TYR A 427 11.45 29.25 -7.37
N GLU A 428 11.79 29.21 -6.08
CA GLU A 428 11.56 30.33 -5.16
C GLU A 428 12.60 31.44 -5.38
N SER A 429 12.21 32.69 -5.08
CA SER A 429 13.15 33.81 -5.07
C SER A 429 14.03 33.75 -3.82
N PHE A 430 15.35 33.76 -4.03
CA PHE A 430 16.32 33.93 -2.95
C PHE A 430 16.70 35.39 -2.71
N LEU A 431 16.16 36.31 -3.52
CA LEU A 431 16.31 37.75 -3.27
C LEU A 431 15.45 38.16 -2.08
N PRO A 432 15.95 39.06 -1.22
CA PRO A 432 15.15 39.60 -0.13
C PRO A 432 13.93 40.33 -0.69
N ASP A 433 12.81 40.24 0.03
CA ASP A 433 11.64 41.06 -0.27
C ASP A 433 11.95 42.52 0.09
N VAL A 434 11.89 43.40 -0.92
CA VAL A 434 12.20 44.83 -0.77
C VAL A 434 10.92 45.61 -0.97
N TYR A 435 10.56 46.40 0.04
CA TYR A 435 9.41 47.30 0.01
C TYR A 435 9.77 48.66 0.60
N ASP A 436 9.14 49.70 0.06
CA ASP A 436 9.39 51.08 0.49
C ASP A 436 8.67 51.39 1.81
N TRP A 437 9.35 52.13 2.67
CA TRP A 437 8.76 52.74 3.85
C TRP A 437 8.25 54.15 3.51
N PRO A 438 7.21 54.67 4.20
CA PRO A 438 6.75 56.03 3.99
C PRO A 438 7.89 57.06 4.11
N GLU A 439 7.97 58.01 3.18
CA GLU A 439 9.07 59.00 3.13
C GLU A 439 9.26 59.78 4.44
N SER A 440 8.18 59.97 5.21
CA SER A 440 8.19 60.69 6.48
C SER A 440 9.05 60.02 7.56
N VAL A 441 9.34 58.72 7.45
CA VAL A 441 10.13 57.94 8.42
C VAL A 441 11.48 57.49 7.87
N THR A 442 11.74 57.69 6.57
CA THR A 442 13.01 57.34 5.91
C THR A 442 13.94 58.52 5.66
N LYS A 443 13.48 59.77 5.84
CA LYS A 443 14.38 60.93 5.86
C LYS A 443 15.29 60.84 7.09
N MET A 444 16.54 60.42 6.87
CA MET A 444 17.59 60.63 7.85
C MET A 444 17.70 62.13 8.12
N THR A 445 17.39 62.55 9.35
CA THR A 445 17.72 63.90 9.83
C THR A 445 19.23 64.04 9.78
N ASN A 446 19.74 64.74 8.77
CA ASN A 446 21.12 65.22 8.75
C ASN A 446 21.26 66.20 9.92
N ASN A 447 21.83 65.73 11.04
CA ASN A 447 22.29 66.58 12.14
C ASN A 447 23.65 67.20 11.79
#